data_AF-A0A540WP86-F1
#
_entry.id   AF-A0A540WP86-F1
#
_cell.length_a   1.000
_cell.length_b   1.000
_cell.length_c   1.000
_cell.angle_alpha   90.00
_cell.angle_beta   90.00
_cell.angle_gamma   90.00
#
_symmetry.space_group_name_H-M   'P 1'
#
loop_
_entity.id
_entity.type
_entity.pdbx_description
1 polymer ?
#
loop_
_entity_poly.entity_id
_entity_poly.type
_entity_poly.pdbx_seq_one_letter_code
_entity_poly.pdbx_strand_id
1 'polypeptide(L)'
;MLGQGCGKRVLARGPCAEVTRCTCGHIHLALGPVTIRVEEEVLRAIGLTMAEALQNLDEPEQGHAEESDSESMPSLLGGWKQ
;
A
#
# COMPACT_ATOMS: atom_id res chain seq x y z
N MET A 1 -1.19 -36.65 8.65
CA MET A 1 -2.53 -36.26 8.18
C MET A 1 -2.72 -34.77 8.39
N LEU A 2 -2.65 -33.97 7.32
CA LEU A 2 -2.94 -32.53 7.35
C LEU A 2 -4.47 -32.36 7.36
N GLY A 3 -5.03 -31.65 8.35
CA GLY A 3 -6.41 -31.17 8.25
C GLY A 3 -7.43 -31.78 9.22
N GLN A 4 -7.15 -31.79 10.53
CA GLN A 4 -8.27 -31.64 11.48
C GLN A 4 -8.87 -30.26 11.24
N GLY A 5 -10.07 -30.26 10.64
CA GLY A 5 -10.76 -29.08 10.15
C GLY A 5 -11.05 -28.08 11.25
N CYS A 6 -10.17 -27.10 11.42
CA CYS A 6 -10.54 -25.83 12.01
C CYS A 6 -11.74 -25.31 11.22
N GLY A 7 -12.87 -25.06 11.90
CA GLY A 7 -14.03 -24.45 11.25
C GLY A 7 -13.60 -23.12 10.65
N LYS A 8 -13.81 -22.93 9.34
CA LYS A 8 -13.48 -21.70 8.65
C LYS A 8 -14.76 -21.01 8.23
N ARG A 9 -14.93 -19.76 8.65
CA ARG A 9 -15.97 -18.88 8.13
C ARG A 9 -15.35 -17.97 7.08
N VAL A 10 -15.80 -18.07 5.83
CA VAL A 10 -15.41 -17.13 4.78
C VAL A 10 -15.92 -15.74 5.15
N LEU A 11 -15.02 -14.76 5.17
CA LEU A 11 -15.32 -13.34 5.37
C LEU A 11 -15.50 -12.62 4.04
N ALA A 12 -14.64 -12.95 3.06
CA ALA A 12 -14.69 -12.42 1.71
C ALA A 12 -14.08 -13.43 0.74
N ARG A 13 -14.59 -13.47 -0.49
CA ARG A 13 -14.06 -14.29 -1.58
C ARG A 13 -14.11 -13.47 -2.88
N GLY A 14 -12.97 -13.37 -3.54
CA GLY A 14 -12.82 -12.78 -4.86
C GLY A 14 -12.24 -13.79 -5.85
N PRO A 15 -11.94 -13.35 -7.09
CA PRO A 15 -11.44 -14.23 -8.14
C PRO A 15 -10.02 -14.76 -7.88
N CYS A 16 -9.18 -14.02 -7.15
CA CYS A 16 -7.78 -14.37 -6.88
C CYS A 16 -7.47 -14.59 -5.39
N ALA A 17 -8.42 -14.28 -4.50
CA ALA A 17 -8.18 -14.30 -3.05
C ALA A 17 -9.41 -14.73 -2.24
N GLU A 18 -9.14 -15.31 -1.07
CA GLU A 18 -10.15 -15.65 -0.08
C GLU A 18 -9.66 -15.29 1.33
N VAL A 19 -10.53 -14.68 2.12
CA VAL A 19 -10.27 -14.34 3.52
C VAL A 19 -11.19 -15.17 4.39
N THR A 20 -10.64 -15.96 5.30
CA THR A 20 -11.41 -16.79 6.24
C THR A 20 -11.02 -16.51 7.69
N ARG A 21 -12.02 -16.48 8.58
CA ARG A 21 -11.80 -16.56 10.03
C ARG A 21 -11.81 -18.01 10.46
N CYS A 22 -10.71 -18.48 11.02
CA CYS A 22 -10.57 -19.84 11.53
C CYS A 22 -10.95 -19.86 13.03
N THR A 23 -11.55 -20.95 13.51
CA THR A 23 -11.75 -21.18 14.96
C THR A 23 -10.45 -21.26 15.76
N CYS A 24 -9.27 -21.31 15.12
CA CYS A 24 -7.97 -21.22 15.78
C CYS A 24 -7.57 -19.78 16.17
N GLY A 25 -8.48 -18.82 16.05
CA GLY A 25 -8.27 -17.41 16.42
C GLY A 25 -7.57 -16.57 15.36
N HIS A 26 -7.09 -17.18 14.27
CA HIS A 26 -6.38 -16.48 13.21
C HIS A 26 -7.26 -16.22 11.98
N ILE A 27 -6.89 -15.21 11.21
CA ILE A 27 -7.40 -14.97 9.87
C ILE A 27 -6.45 -15.65 8.87
N HIS A 28 -7.02 -16.34 7.90
CA HIS A 28 -6.28 -16.92 6.79
C HIS A 28 -6.61 -16.12 5.53
N LEU A 29 -5.58 -15.50 4.95
CA LEU A 29 -5.64 -14.81 3.67
C LEU A 29 -4.99 -15.71 2.62
N ALA A 30 -5.80 -16.31 1.75
CA ALA A 30 -5.34 -17.10 0.62
C ALA A 30 -5.25 -16.21 -0.63
N LEU A 31 -4.11 -16.20 -1.30
CA LEU A 31 -3.88 -15.61 -2.63
C LEU A 31 -3.30 -16.69 -3.54
N GLY A 32 -4.12 -17.22 -4.45
CA GLY A 32 -3.74 -18.34 -5.31
C GLY A 32 -3.18 -19.53 -4.51
N PRO A 33 -1.94 -19.98 -4.76
CA PRO A 33 -1.34 -21.11 -4.04
C PRO A 33 -0.79 -20.74 -2.65
N VAL A 34 -0.78 -19.47 -2.28
CA VAL A 34 -0.21 -18.99 -1.01
C VAL A 34 -1.32 -18.73 -0.01
N THR A 35 -1.13 -19.17 1.24
CA THR A 35 -2.03 -18.80 2.35
C THR A 35 -1.21 -18.30 3.52
N ILE A 36 -1.51 -17.08 3.96
CA ILE A 36 -0.85 -16.43 5.08
C ILE A 36 -1.82 -16.44 6.27
N ARG A 37 -1.30 -16.79 7.45
CA ARG A 37 -2.02 -16.66 8.72
C ARG A 37 -1.66 -15.32 9.33
N VAL A 38 -2.66 -14.52 9.65
CA VAL A 38 -2.48 -13.18 10.22
C VAL A 38 -3.48 -12.95 11.36
N GLU A 39 -3.13 -12.01 12.22
CA GLU A 39 -4.05 -11.47 13.21
C GLU A 39 -5.04 -10.50 12.56
N GLU A 40 -6.15 -10.20 13.24
CA GLU A 40 -7.19 -9.31 12.71
C GLU A 40 -6.66 -7.89 12.46
N GLU A 41 -5.86 -7.36 13.38
CA GLU A 41 -5.25 -6.03 13.25
C GLU A 41 -4.29 -5.95 12.06
N VAL A 42 -3.50 -7.01 11.83
CA VAL A 42 -2.59 -7.11 10.69
C VAL A 42 -3.36 -7.15 9.38
N LEU A 43 -4.49 -7.88 9.31
CA LEU A 43 -5.35 -7.86 8.12
C LEU A 43 -5.89 -6.45 7.84
N ARG A 44 -6.30 -5.71 8.88
CA ARG A 44 -6.79 -4.33 8.72
C ARG A 44 -5.71 -3.41 8.17
N ALA A 45 -4.49 -3.51 8.70
CA ALA A 45 -3.34 -2.75 8.22
C ALA A 45 -3.05 -3.05 6.74
N ILE A 46 -2.99 -4.34 6.36
CA ILE A 46 -2.82 -4.77 4.96
C ILE A 46 -3.89 -4.14 4.07
N GLY A 47 -5.16 -4.17 4.50
CA GLY A 47 -6.27 -3.58 3.74
C GLY A 47 -6.13 -2.08 3.51
N LEU A 48 -5.69 -1.32 4.52
CA LEU A 48 -5.42 0.11 4.39
C LEU A 48 -4.27 0.37 3.40
N THR A 49 -3.16 -0.35 3.53
CA THR A 49 -2.02 -0.24 2.61
C THR A 49 -2.40 -0.56 1.16
N MET A 50 -3.21 -1.60 0.94
CA MET A 50 -3.69 -1.92 -0.41
C MET A 50 -4.62 -0.84 -0.96
N ALA A 51 -5.51 -0.28 -0.13
CA ALA A 51 -6.41 0.79 -0.55
C ALA A 51 -5.66 2.08 -0.93
N GLU A 52 -4.60 2.41 -0.20
CA GLU A 52 -3.69 3.52 -0.53
C GLU A 52 -2.94 3.25 -1.84
N ALA A 53 -2.38 2.05 -2.01
CA ALA A 53 -1.69 1.67 -3.24
C ALA A 53 -2.61 1.77 -4.47
N LEU A 54 -3.88 1.38 -4.35
CA LEU A 54 -4.85 1.50 -5.44
C LEU A 54 -5.12 2.97 -5.81
N GLN A 55 -5.24 3.87 -4.82
CA GLN A 55 -5.40 5.31 -5.07
C GLN A 55 -4.21 5.87 -5.86
N ASN A 56 -2.98 5.49 -5.47
CA ASN A 56 -1.77 5.96 -6.14
C ASN A 56 -1.59 5.39 -7.56
N LEU A 57 -2.21 4.25 -7.89
CA LEU A 57 -2.22 3.71 -9.25
C LEU A 57 -3.19 4.47 -10.17
N ASP A 58 -4.26 5.03 -9.61
CA ASP A 58 -5.26 5.80 -10.34
C ASP A 58 -4.83 7.26 -10.57
N GLU A 59 -3.82 7.75 -9.83
CA GLU A 59 -3.22 9.06 -10.09
C GLU A 59 -2.37 9.00 -11.37
N PRO A 60 -2.71 9.78 -12.42
CA PRO A 60 -1.84 9.88 -13.58
C PRO A 60 -0.52 10.48 -13.12
N GLU A 61 0.61 9.86 -13.49
CA GLU A 61 1.95 10.38 -13.22
C GLU A 61 2.00 11.86 -13.62
N GLN A 62 1.85 12.75 -12.65
CA GLN A 62 2.21 14.14 -12.84
C GLN A 62 3.73 14.10 -12.87
N GLY A 63 4.25 14.15 -14.10
CA GLY A 63 5.68 14.08 -14.37
C GLY A 63 6.45 14.96 -13.41
N HIS A 64 7.61 14.47 -13.00
CA HIS A 64 8.67 15.27 -12.41
C HIS A 64 8.77 16.60 -13.17
N ALA A 65 8.13 17.64 -12.63
CA ALA A 65 8.50 19.00 -12.92
C ALA A 65 9.83 19.16 -12.22
N GLU A 66 10.90 18.93 -12.98
CA GLU A 66 12.24 19.31 -12.63
C GLU A 66 12.19 20.71 -12.00
N GLU A 67 12.70 20.82 -10.77
CA GLU A 67 13.04 22.09 -10.15
C GLU A 67 13.99 22.84 -11.09
N SER A 68 13.42 23.64 -11.99
CA SER A 68 14.17 24.62 -12.77
C SER A 68 14.47 25.80 -11.85
N ASP A 69 15.63 25.74 -11.20
CA ASP A 69 16.44 26.82 -10.65
C ASP A 69 15.69 28.10 -10.23
N SER A 70 15.36 28.17 -8.94
CA SER A 70 15.26 29.45 -8.23
C SER A 70 16.56 29.71 -7.46
N GLU A 71 17.63 30.09 -8.16
CA GLU A 71 18.68 30.93 -7.56
C GLU A 71 18.51 32.37 -8.05
N SER A 72 17.66 33.08 -7.30
CA SER A 72 17.54 34.52 -7.35
C SER A 72 18.79 35.14 -6.70
N MET A 73 19.66 35.75 -7.50
CA MET A 73 20.73 36.64 -7.00
C MET A 73 20.26 38.10 -7.05
N PRO A 74 20.08 38.79 -5.91
CA PRO A 74 20.13 40.25 -5.87
C PRO A 74 21.52 40.67 -5.37
N SER A 75 22.37 41.19 -6.25
CA SER A 75 23.60 41.87 -5.85
C SER A 75 23.75 43.18 -6.59
N LEU A 76 23.11 44.19 -5.99
CA LEU A 76 23.63 45.53 -5.74
C LEU A 76 24.40 46.23 -6.86
N LEU A 77 23.68 47.15 -7.50
CA LEU A 77 24.16 48.43 -8.02
C LEU A 77 25.30 49.03 -7.18
N GLY A 78 26.45 49.31 -7.81
CA GLY A 78 27.43 50.22 -7.23
C GLY A 78 28.80 50.26 -7.91
N GLY A 79 29.01 51.23 -8.80
CA GLY A 79 30.29 51.94 -8.88
C GLY A 79 31.36 51.41 -9.85
N TRP A 80 31.21 51.72 -11.13
CA TRP A 80 32.31 51.69 -12.10
C TRP A 80 32.02 52.62 -13.28
N LYS A 81 32.49 53.87 -13.21
CA LYS A 81 32.93 54.66 -14.36
C LYS A 81 33.68 55.92 -13.89
N GLN A 82 34.96 55.92 -14.26
CA GLN A 82 35.93 57.01 -14.56
C GLN A 82 35.98 58.24 -13.67
#